data_AF-A0A9P6QPT3-F1
#
_entry.id   AF-A0A9P6QPT3-F1
#
_cell.length_a   1.000
_cell.length_b   1.000
_cell.length_c   1.000
_cell.angle_alpha   90.00
_cell.angle_beta   90.00
_cell.angle_gamma   90.00
#
_symmetry.space_group_name_H-M   'P 1'
#
loop_
_entity.id
_entity.type
_entity.pdbx_description
1 polymer ?
#
loop_
_entity_poly.entity_id
_entity_poly.type
_entity_poly.pdbx_seq_one_letter_code
_entity_poly.pdbx_strand_id
1 'polypeptide(L)'
;MISSSTSGLRASSFWVQEGMDTFFDWLTDPHNYARLQKKNPIPGQRQADLHREICRLVNSKHKTSWTEAQVKSKITYAKSKYREAAGLNSTGEESVLHKQEEICPLFVRLHAVLGGNLSANPPSPRRTGGKRQREDPVSSDDSEEESSDLEPLDDTSDAASHPNTHPRLY
;
A
#
# COMPACT_ATOMS: atom_id res chain seq x y z
N MET A 1 -50.63 -17.16 7.19
CA MET A 1 -49.42 -16.87 7.98
C MET A 1 -48.31 -16.56 7.00
N ILE A 2 -47.92 -15.30 6.88
CA ILE A 2 -46.90 -14.86 5.92
C ILE A 2 -45.57 -14.92 6.68
N SER A 3 -44.75 -15.92 6.37
CA SER A 3 -43.38 -15.99 6.87
C SER A 3 -42.58 -14.89 6.19
N SER A 4 -42.50 -13.74 6.85
CA SER A 4 -41.50 -12.71 6.53
C SER A 4 -40.14 -13.27 6.92
N SER A 5 -39.49 -13.95 5.97
CA SER A 5 -38.06 -14.24 6.06
C SER A 5 -37.34 -12.90 6.06
N THR A 6 -37.04 -12.39 7.25
CA THR A 6 -36.05 -11.35 7.47
C THR A 6 -34.69 -11.98 7.13
N SER A 7 -34.40 -12.05 5.83
CA SER A 7 -33.06 -12.26 5.30
C SER A 7 -32.14 -11.35 6.10
N GLY A 8 -31.25 -11.99 6.85
CA GLY A 8 -30.39 -11.34 7.82
C GLY A 8 -29.74 -10.09 7.24
N LEU A 9 -29.69 -9.06 8.07
CA LEU A 9 -28.83 -7.89 7.93
C LEU A 9 -27.41 -8.37 7.59
N ARG A 10 -27.11 -8.56 6.31
CA ARG A 10 -25.77 -8.93 5.87
C ARG A 10 -24.86 -7.76 6.20
N ALA A 11 -23.91 -8.01 7.09
CA ALA A 11 -22.68 -7.25 7.19
C ALA A 11 -22.22 -6.88 5.76
N SER A 12 -21.99 -5.58 5.55
CA SER A 12 -22.01 -4.88 4.26
C SER A 12 -21.60 -5.72 3.03
N SER A 13 -22.45 -5.72 2.01
CA SER A 13 -22.25 -6.31 0.66
C SER A 13 -21.00 -5.80 -0.08
N PHE A 14 -20.19 -4.93 0.51
CA PHE A 14 -19.05 -4.29 -0.12
C PHE A 14 -18.02 -5.27 -0.68
N TRP A 15 -17.60 -6.28 0.10
CA TRP A 15 -16.48 -7.16 -0.27
C TRP A 15 -16.80 -8.14 -1.40
N VAL A 16 -18.07 -8.49 -1.54
CA VAL A 16 -18.56 -9.55 -2.46
C VAL A 16 -19.35 -8.98 -3.64
N GLN A 17 -19.30 -7.66 -3.86
CA GLN A 17 -19.90 -7.02 -5.02
C GLN A 17 -19.17 -7.43 -6.30
N GLU A 18 -19.93 -7.52 -7.39
CA GLU A 18 -19.38 -7.77 -8.72
C GLU A 18 -18.30 -6.72 -9.06
N GLY A 19 -17.16 -7.17 -9.58
CA GLY A 19 -16.01 -6.31 -9.89
C GLY A 19 -15.05 -6.02 -8.73
N MET A 20 -15.39 -6.42 -7.50
CA MET A 20 -14.51 -6.18 -6.34
C MET A 20 -13.20 -6.96 -6.39
N ASP A 21 -13.21 -8.19 -6.90
CA ASP A 21 -11.97 -8.96 -7.05
C ASP A 21 -10.99 -8.25 -8.00
N THR A 22 -11.47 -7.83 -9.17
CA THR A 22 -10.66 -7.04 -10.13
C THR A 22 -10.23 -5.69 -9.56
N PHE A 23 -11.08 -5.05 -8.76
CA PHE A 23 -10.70 -3.82 -8.05
C PHE A 23 -9.56 -4.07 -7.06
N PHE A 24 -9.63 -5.14 -6.27
CA PHE A 24 -8.56 -5.49 -5.32
C PHE A 24 -7.31 -6.01 -6.03
N ASP A 25 -7.43 -6.70 -7.16
CA ASP A 25 -6.32 -7.05 -8.05
C ASP A 25 -5.54 -5.81 -8.47
N TRP A 26 -6.26 -4.77 -8.93
CA TRP A 26 -5.61 -3.52 -9.28
C TRP A 26 -5.02 -2.80 -8.06
N LEU A 27 -5.77 -2.70 -6.96
CA LEU A 27 -5.39 -1.93 -5.78
C LEU A 27 -4.19 -2.52 -5.02
N THR A 28 -4.03 -3.85 -5.05
CA THR A 28 -2.97 -4.56 -4.32
C THR A 28 -1.81 -4.96 -5.21
N ASP A 29 -1.85 -4.61 -6.50
CA ASP A 29 -0.65 -4.66 -7.34
C ASP A 29 0.36 -3.60 -6.87
N PRO A 30 1.62 -3.97 -6.56
CA PRO A 30 2.61 -3.03 -6.03
C PRO A 30 2.88 -1.82 -6.94
N HIS A 31 2.86 -2.00 -8.26
CA HIS A 31 3.14 -0.94 -9.22
C HIS A 31 1.97 0.05 -9.28
N ASN A 32 0.74 -0.45 -9.33
CA ASN A 32 -0.47 0.38 -9.29
C ASN A 32 -0.64 1.10 -7.96
N TYR A 33 -0.32 0.41 -6.85
CA TYR A 33 -0.36 1.03 -5.53
C TYR A 33 0.68 2.16 -5.42
N ALA A 34 1.91 1.96 -5.90
CA ALA A 34 2.92 3.00 -5.95
C ALA A 34 2.48 4.21 -6.80
N ARG A 35 1.80 3.97 -7.93
CA ARG A 35 1.17 5.03 -8.74
C ARG A 35 0.14 5.82 -7.93
N LEU A 36 -0.70 5.13 -7.14
CA LEU A 36 -1.74 5.75 -6.31
C LEU A 36 -1.18 6.67 -5.20
N GLN A 37 0.01 6.36 -4.69
CA GLN A 37 0.68 7.17 -3.65
C GLN A 37 1.32 8.45 -4.17
N LYS A 38 1.65 8.50 -5.47
CA LYS A 38 2.27 9.68 -6.08
C LYS A 38 1.23 10.77 -6.29
N LYS A 39 1.61 12.03 -6.00
CA LYS A 39 0.80 13.21 -6.35
C LYS A 39 0.55 13.30 -7.86
N ASN A 40 1.59 12.99 -8.63
CA ASN A 40 1.56 12.82 -10.09
C ASN A 40 2.18 11.45 -10.43
N PRO A 41 1.38 10.41 -10.74
CA PRO A 41 1.89 9.06 -11.03
C PRO A 41 2.81 9.02 -12.26
N ILE A 42 2.53 9.90 -13.23
CA ILE A 42 3.26 10.19 -14.47
C ILE A 42 3.20 11.72 -14.65
N PRO A 43 4.19 12.40 -15.28
CA PRO A 43 4.07 13.81 -15.62
C PRO A 43 2.74 14.11 -16.34
N GLY A 44 1.93 15.00 -15.75
CA GLY A 44 0.61 15.37 -16.28
C GLY A 44 -0.57 14.47 -15.86
N GLN A 45 -0.34 13.30 -15.25
CA GLN A 45 -1.41 12.43 -14.76
C GLN A 45 -1.86 12.85 -13.35
N ARG A 46 -3.17 13.03 -13.16
CA ARG A 46 -3.79 13.31 -11.86
C ARG A 46 -4.29 12.00 -11.21
N GLN A 47 -4.47 11.99 -9.89
CA GLN A 47 -5.09 10.84 -9.21
C GLN A 47 -6.49 10.49 -9.74
N ALA A 48 -7.25 11.48 -10.22
CA ALA A 48 -8.55 11.23 -10.86
C ALA A 48 -8.44 10.31 -12.09
N ASP A 49 -7.33 10.37 -12.81
CA ASP A 49 -7.10 9.51 -13.98
C ASP A 49 -6.90 8.05 -13.58
N LEU A 50 -6.29 7.78 -12.41
CA LEU A 50 -6.19 6.43 -11.86
C LEU A 50 -7.55 5.87 -11.44
N HIS A 51 -8.41 6.71 -10.83
CA HIS A 51 -9.77 6.28 -10.52
C HIS A 51 -10.55 5.93 -11.78
N ARG A 52 -10.38 6.73 -12.85
CA ARG A 52 -10.99 6.46 -14.15
C ARG A 52 -10.44 5.17 -14.79
N GLU A 53 -9.15 4.90 -14.65
CA GLU A 53 -8.52 3.65 -15.09
C GLU A 53 -9.16 2.42 -14.43
N ILE A 54 -9.31 2.46 -13.09
CA ILE A 54 -9.98 1.40 -12.33
C ILE A 54 -11.43 1.24 -12.79
N CYS A 55 -12.19 2.34 -12.95
CA CYS A 55 -13.56 2.28 -13.46
C CYS A 55 -13.63 1.57 -14.81
N ARG A 56 -12.78 1.94 -15.77
CA ARG A 56 -12.75 1.32 -17.10
C ARG A 56 -12.43 -0.17 -17.01
N LEU A 57 -11.45 -0.54 -16.19
CA LEU A 57 -11.06 -1.94 -16.00
C LEU A 57 -12.22 -2.78 -15.44
N VAL A 58 -12.86 -2.31 -14.37
CA VAL A 58 -13.93 -3.07 -13.71
C VAL A 58 -15.18 -3.12 -14.61
N ASN A 59 -15.60 -1.99 -15.17
CA ASN A 59 -16.79 -1.91 -16.01
C ASN A 59 -16.66 -2.73 -17.31
N SER A 60 -15.47 -2.77 -17.92
CA SER A 60 -15.25 -3.55 -19.14
C SER A 60 -15.28 -5.06 -18.89
N LYS A 61 -14.75 -5.53 -17.75
CA LYS A 61 -14.70 -6.96 -17.42
C LYS A 61 -16.02 -7.49 -16.85
N HIS A 62 -16.73 -6.67 -16.08
CA HIS A 62 -17.85 -7.13 -15.24
C HIS A 62 -19.20 -6.51 -15.62
N LYS A 63 -19.28 -5.79 -16.75
CA LYS A 63 -20.52 -5.10 -17.19
C LYS A 63 -21.13 -4.18 -16.11
N THR A 64 -20.30 -3.66 -15.20
CA THR A 64 -20.72 -2.71 -14.17
C THR A 64 -20.70 -1.26 -14.69
N SER A 65 -21.23 -0.32 -13.90
CA SER A 65 -21.29 1.11 -14.22
C SER A 65 -20.64 1.98 -13.13
N TRP A 66 -19.52 1.53 -12.58
CA TRP A 66 -18.82 2.25 -11.51
C TRP A 66 -18.31 3.61 -11.97
N THR A 67 -18.50 4.61 -11.11
CA THR A 67 -18.03 5.98 -11.31
C THR A 67 -16.71 6.24 -10.56
N GLU A 68 -15.97 7.27 -10.98
CA GLU A 68 -14.73 7.69 -10.32
C GLU A 68 -14.94 7.98 -8.82
N ALA A 69 -16.08 8.60 -8.49
CA ALA A 69 -16.46 8.88 -7.12
C ALA A 69 -16.70 7.60 -6.31
N GLN A 70 -17.36 6.60 -6.90
CA GLN A 70 -17.54 5.30 -6.25
C GLN A 70 -16.21 4.59 -6.03
N VAL A 71 -15.30 4.60 -7.01
CA VAL A 71 -13.95 4.03 -6.86
C VAL A 71 -13.18 4.73 -5.73
N LYS A 72 -13.19 6.06 -5.69
CA LYS A 72 -12.56 6.83 -4.59
C LYS A 72 -13.13 6.44 -3.23
N SER A 73 -14.45 6.32 -3.12
CA SER A 73 -15.12 5.90 -1.88
C SER A 73 -14.75 4.46 -1.50
N LYS A 74 -14.67 3.54 -2.48
CA LYS A 74 -14.27 2.14 -2.27
C LYS A 74 -12.82 2.04 -1.76
N ILE A 75 -11.89 2.79 -2.34
CA ILE A 75 -10.49 2.87 -1.87
C ILE A 75 -10.44 3.40 -0.43
N THR A 76 -11.18 4.47 -0.15
CA THR A 76 -11.22 5.09 1.18
C THR A 76 -11.76 4.13 2.23
N TYR A 77 -12.85 3.42 1.90
CA TYR A 77 -13.44 2.41 2.77
C TYR A 77 -12.48 1.24 3.02
N ALA A 78 -11.86 0.68 1.97
CA ALA A 78 -10.91 -0.41 2.09
C ALA A 78 -9.71 -0.03 2.98
N LYS A 79 -9.13 1.17 2.78
CA LYS A 79 -8.06 1.70 3.64
C LYS A 79 -8.51 1.88 5.09
N SER A 80 -9.74 2.34 5.32
CA SER A 80 -10.29 2.52 6.66
C SER A 80 -10.44 1.17 7.39
N LYS A 81 -11.02 0.17 6.72
CA LYS A 81 -11.19 -1.18 7.29
C LYS A 81 -9.86 -1.89 7.53
N TYR A 82 -8.90 -1.70 6.63
CA TYR A 82 -7.54 -2.17 6.86
C TYR A 82 -6.93 -1.54 8.12
N ARG A 83 -7.02 -0.22 8.32
CA ARG A 83 -6.46 0.44 9.52
C ARG A 83 -7.14 -0.01 10.80
N GLU A 84 -8.46 -0.22 10.76
CA GLU A 84 -9.23 -0.75 11.88
C GLU A 84 -8.73 -2.16 12.26
N ALA A 85 -8.55 -3.04 11.28
CA ALA A 85 -8.00 -4.37 11.49
C ALA A 85 -6.52 -4.33 11.96
N ALA A 86 -5.69 -3.51 11.33
CA ALA A 86 -4.27 -3.37 11.67
C ALA A 86 -4.05 -2.81 13.09
N GLY A 87 -5.02 -2.08 13.64
CA GLY A 87 -5.00 -1.58 15.01
C GLY A 87 -5.32 -2.63 16.08
N LEU A 88 -5.71 -3.86 15.70
CA LEU A 88 -5.87 -4.96 16.65
C LEU A 88 -4.47 -5.43 17.10
N ASN A 89 -4.16 -5.26 18.40
CA ASN A 89 -2.86 -5.60 18.99
C ASN A 89 -2.43 -7.04 18.66
N SER A 90 -1.26 -7.16 18.05
CA SER A 90 -0.60 -8.40 17.59
C SER A 90 0.08 -9.20 18.71
N THR A 91 -0.36 -9.05 19.95
CA THR A 91 0.15 -9.83 21.10
C THR A 91 -0.50 -11.21 21.12
N GLY A 92 -0.03 -12.08 20.22
CA GLY A 92 -0.22 -13.53 20.32
C GLY A 92 -1.37 -14.14 19.50
N GLU A 93 -0.98 -15.17 18.73
CA GLU A 93 -1.79 -16.30 18.24
C GLU A 93 -2.84 -16.00 17.15
N GLU A 94 -3.02 -16.95 16.23
CA GLU A 94 -3.89 -16.93 15.04
C GLU A 94 -5.30 -16.32 15.24
N SER A 95 -5.77 -16.27 16.49
CA SER A 95 -6.97 -15.55 16.92
C SER A 95 -7.00 -14.07 16.49
N VAL A 96 -5.85 -13.39 16.41
CA VAL A 96 -5.78 -11.99 15.99
C VAL A 96 -6.02 -11.86 14.49
N LEU A 97 -5.44 -12.74 13.68
CA LEU A 97 -5.65 -12.75 12.23
C LEU A 97 -7.13 -13.00 11.90
N HIS A 98 -7.77 -13.95 12.59
CA HIS A 98 -9.20 -14.21 12.38
C HIS A 98 -10.05 -12.96 12.68
N LYS A 99 -9.78 -12.26 13.78
CA LYS A 99 -10.47 -11.00 14.12
C LYS A 99 -10.17 -9.87 13.11
N GLN A 100 -8.95 -9.84 12.57
CA GLN A 100 -8.58 -8.90 11.51
C GLN A 100 -9.34 -9.18 10.21
N GLU A 101 -9.49 -10.45 9.84
CA GLU A 101 -10.23 -10.88 8.65
C GLU A 101 -11.74 -10.70 8.78
N GLU A 102 -12.30 -10.80 9.99
CA GLU A 102 -13.70 -10.43 10.26
C GLU A 102 -13.98 -8.95 9.93
N ILE A 103 -13.04 -8.05 10.21
CA ILE A 103 -13.16 -6.62 9.92
C ILE A 103 -12.80 -6.31 8.46
N CYS A 104 -11.76 -6.97 7.96
CA CYS A 104 -11.21 -6.77 6.63
C CYS A 104 -10.91 -8.14 5.99
N PRO A 105 -11.86 -8.74 5.27
CA PRO A 105 -11.69 -10.08 4.68
C PRO A 105 -10.49 -10.21 3.73
N LEU A 106 -9.99 -9.10 3.21
CA LEU A 106 -8.79 -9.04 2.38
C LEU A 106 -7.59 -8.45 3.12
N PHE A 107 -7.54 -8.61 4.45
CA PHE A 107 -6.52 -8.03 5.31
C PHE A 107 -5.11 -8.41 4.84
N VAL A 108 -4.82 -9.70 4.69
CA VAL A 108 -3.50 -10.19 4.24
C VAL A 108 -3.09 -9.57 2.90
N ARG A 109 -4.03 -9.53 1.95
CA ARG A 109 -3.83 -8.99 0.61
C ARG A 109 -3.54 -7.49 0.62
N LEU A 110 -4.28 -6.74 1.44
CA LEU A 110 -4.09 -5.30 1.62
C LEU A 110 -2.83 -5.00 2.44
N HIS A 111 -2.50 -5.82 3.43
CA HIS A 111 -1.31 -5.68 4.27
C HIS A 111 -0.02 -5.79 3.45
N ALA A 112 -0.01 -6.58 2.38
CA ALA A 112 1.13 -6.66 1.46
C ALA A 112 1.52 -5.30 0.84
N VAL A 113 0.57 -4.37 0.67
CA VAL A 113 0.82 -3.04 0.09
C VAL A 113 0.64 -1.89 1.09
N LEU A 114 -0.25 -2.03 2.07
CA LEU A 114 -0.56 -1.04 3.10
C LEU A 114 0.26 -1.21 4.39
N GLY A 115 0.93 -2.37 4.57
CA GLY A 115 1.64 -2.78 5.78
C GLY A 115 2.87 -1.95 6.13
N GLY A 116 3.39 -1.16 5.18
CA GLY A 116 4.45 -0.18 5.43
C GLY A 116 5.82 -0.74 5.81
N ASN A 117 5.96 -1.95 6.39
CA ASN A 117 7.23 -2.47 6.93
C ASN A 117 7.25 -3.99 7.24
N LEU A 118 6.96 -4.88 6.28
CA LEU A 118 7.28 -6.32 6.44
C LEU A 118 7.75 -7.01 5.14
N SER A 119 8.30 -6.28 4.17
CA SER A 119 9.15 -6.90 3.15
C SER A 119 10.58 -7.06 3.68
N ALA A 120 10.74 -7.88 4.72
CA ALA A 120 12.04 -8.47 5.04
C ALA A 120 12.12 -9.95 4.67
N ASN A 121 11.03 -10.60 4.25
CA ASN A 121 11.09 -11.91 3.61
C ASN A 121 9.78 -12.21 2.86
N PRO A 122 9.72 -12.06 1.51
CA PRO A 122 8.73 -12.82 0.76
C PRO A 122 8.93 -14.31 1.08
N PRO A 123 7.86 -15.12 1.25
CA PRO A 123 8.03 -16.55 1.43
C PRO A 123 8.81 -17.08 0.22
N SER A 124 9.97 -17.70 0.48
CA SER A 124 10.81 -18.26 -0.56
C SER A 124 9.95 -19.08 -1.52
N PRO A 125 10.06 -18.87 -2.84
CA PRO A 125 9.28 -19.65 -3.79
C PRO A 125 9.57 -21.12 -3.52
N ARG A 126 8.51 -21.90 -3.28
CA ARG A 126 8.61 -23.35 -3.12
C ARG A 126 9.30 -23.90 -4.36
N ARG A 127 10.61 -24.18 -4.25
CA ARG A 127 11.35 -24.95 -5.24
C ARG A 127 10.86 -26.39 -5.15
N THR A 128 9.79 -26.68 -5.88
CA THR A 128 9.47 -28.05 -6.27
C THR A 128 10.55 -28.53 -7.23
N GLY A 129 11.46 -29.36 -6.73
CA GLY A 129 12.27 -30.27 -7.55
C GLY A 129 13.78 -30.14 -7.40
N GLY A 130 14.42 -31.23 -6.95
CA GLY A 130 15.84 -31.51 -7.21
C GLY A 130 16.70 -31.79 -5.99
N LYS A 131 16.64 -33.02 -5.46
CA LYS A 131 17.70 -33.58 -4.59
C LYS A 131 19.01 -33.76 -5.39
N ARG A 132 20.13 -33.65 -4.66
CA ARG A 132 21.54 -34.03 -4.93
C ARG A 132 22.43 -32.84 -5.31
N GLN A 133 23.17 -32.25 -4.35
CA GLN A 133 24.40 -32.72 -3.70
C GLN A 133 25.61 -32.70 -4.64
N ARG A 134 26.43 -31.65 -4.52
CA ARG A 134 27.90 -31.75 -4.53
C ARG A 134 28.49 -30.52 -3.83
N GLU A 135 28.92 -30.80 -2.60
CA GLU A 135 30.02 -30.17 -1.90
C GLU A 135 31.25 -29.92 -2.81
N ASP A 136 31.82 -28.72 -2.74
CA ASP A 136 33.26 -28.54 -2.53
C ASP A 136 33.58 -27.10 -2.03
N PRO A 137 34.59 -26.92 -1.15
CA PRO A 137 34.91 -25.69 -0.40
C PRO A 137 36.13 -24.93 -0.96
N VAL A 138 36.21 -23.60 -0.75
CA VAL A 138 37.40 -22.72 -0.86
C VAL A 138 36.89 -21.25 -0.76
N SER A 139 37.45 -20.27 -0.06
CA SER A 139 38.64 -20.17 0.79
C SER A 139 38.63 -18.78 1.50
N SER A 140 39.19 -18.76 2.72
CA SER A 140 39.97 -17.67 3.39
C SER A 140 39.37 -16.29 3.68
N ASP A 141 38.99 -16.10 4.95
CA ASP A 141 39.69 -15.30 5.99
C ASP A 141 40.85 -14.36 5.55
N ASP A 142 40.75 -13.06 5.88
CA ASP A 142 41.80 -12.16 6.44
C ASP A 142 41.20 -10.73 6.66
N SER A 143 40.99 -10.32 7.93
CA SER A 143 41.71 -9.26 8.68
C SER A 143 41.36 -7.82 8.30
N GLU A 144 40.69 -7.02 9.14
CA GLU A 144 41.13 -6.23 10.32
C GLU A 144 41.05 -4.71 10.00
N GLU A 145 40.85 -3.92 11.05
CA GLU A 145 40.49 -2.51 11.13
C GLU A 145 41.40 -1.53 10.37
N GLU A 146 40.89 -0.37 9.90
CA GLU A 146 41.53 0.93 10.16
C GLU A 146 40.62 2.15 9.87
N SER A 147 40.83 3.17 10.69
CA SER A 147 40.18 4.47 10.87
C SER A 147 40.56 5.55 9.85
N SER A 148 39.69 6.55 9.66
CA SER A 148 39.98 8.01 9.42
C SER A 148 38.63 8.72 9.25
N ASP A 149 38.08 9.44 10.22
CA ASP A 149 38.38 10.84 10.64
C ASP A 149 38.61 11.83 9.48
N LEU A 150 37.69 12.81 9.39
CA LEU A 150 37.92 14.27 9.22
C LEU A 150 36.71 14.96 8.55
N GLU A 151 36.05 15.85 9.31
CA GLU A 151 35.15 16.91 8.77
C GLU A 151 35.96 17.98 8.00
N PRO A 152 35.32 18.90 7.25
CA PRO A 152 34.82 20.12 7.88
C PRO A 152 33.50 20.69 7.32
N LEU A 153 32.75 21.31 8.24
CA LEU A 153 31.65 22.25 8.00
C LEU A 153 32.16 23.50 7.27
N ASP A 154 31.64 23.79 6.08
CA ASP A 154 31.72 25.12 5.49
C ASP A 154 30.55 25.98 6.00
N ASP A 155 30.87 26.78 7.02
CA ASP A 155 30.17 28.00 7.40
C ASP A 155 30.47 29.08 6.35
N THR A 156 29.49 29.43 5.53
CA THR A 156 29.49 30.72 4.83
C THR A 156 28.43 31.61 5.45
N SER A 157 28.87 32.35 6.46
CA SER A 157 28.39 33.67 6.82
C SER A 157 28.08 34.52 5.56
N ASP A 158 26.80 34.80 5.29
CA ASP A 158 26.40 35.96 4.48
C ASP A 158 25.71 36.99 5.38
N ALA A 159 26.26 38.19 5.29
CA ALA A 159 26.02 39.28 6.20
C ALA A 159 24.64 39.91 6.02
N ALA A 160 24.11 40.36 7.15
CA ALA A 160 23.01 41.29 7.32
C ALA A 160 22.81 42.30 6.17
N SER A 161 21.55 42.47 5.75
CA SER A 161 20.90 43.80 5.64
C SER A 161 19.39 43.70 5.33
N HIS A 162 18.57 43.81 6.38
CA HIS A 162 17.24 44.44 6.33
C HIS A 162 17.41 45.91 6.79
N PRO A 163 16.40 46.80 6.70
CA PRO A 163 15.42 47.07 5.64
C PRO A 163 15.35 48.60 5.33
N ASN A 164 14.84 49.03 4.17
CA ASN A 164 14.27 50.38 4.01
C ASN A 164 13.40 50.43 2.74
N THR A 165 12.07 50.53 2.82
CA THR A 165 11.28 51.76 3.03
C THR A 165 11.68 52.88 2.06
N HIS A 166 10.86 53.15 1.03
CA HIS A 166 10.43 54.49 0.56
C HIS A 166 9.49 54.41 -0.68
N PRO A 167 8.79 55.48 -1.09
CA PRO A 167 7.32 55.49 -1.10
C PRO A 167 6.69 55.71 -2.49
N ARG A 168 5.35 55.69 -2.46
CA ARG A 168 4.36 56.16 -3.43
C ARG A 168 4.71 57.50 -4.10
N LEU A 169 4.49 57.58 -5.42
CA LEU A 169 4.08 58.70 -6.32
C LEU A 169 4.33 58.16 -7.75
N TYR A 170 3.38 58.07 -8.69
CA TYR A 170 2.44 59.06 -9.21
C TYR A 170 1.03 58.49 -9.39
#